data_AF-A0A454WJY0-F1
#
_entry.id   AF-A0A454WJY0-F1
#
_cell.length_a   1.000
_cell.length_b   1.000
_cell.length_c   1.000
_cell.angle_alpha   90.00
_cell.angle_beta   90.00
_cell.angle_gamma   90.00
#
_symmetry.space_group_name_H-M   'P 1'
#
loop_
_entity.id
_entity.type
_entity.pdbx_description
1 polymer ?
#
loop_
_entity_poly.entity_id
_entity_poly.type
_entity_poly.pdbx_seq_one_letter_code
_entity_poly.pdbx_strand_id
1 'polypeptide(L)' 'MAPPRHPCHRRPGLPHPPAARPKSPHAGLTLYQVLDVLQDLLRCWTGTCTTCGRPLTTRRIRPRT' A
#
# COMPACT_ATOMS: atom_id res chain seq x y z
N MET A 1 61.25 -0.95 4.11
CA MET A 1 60.43 -0.51 2.96
C MET A 1 59.40 -1.59 2.67
N ALA A 2 58.12 -1.26 2.53
CA ALA A 2 57.07 -2.25 2.27
C ALA A 2 56.84 -2.44 0.76
N PRO A 3 56.51 -3.66 0.28
CA PRO A 3 56.37 -3.92 -1.15
C PRO A 3 55.17 -3.20 -1.77
N PRO A 4 55.21 -2.85 -3.07
CA PRO A 4 54.08 -2.25 -3.78
C PRO A 4 52.87 -3.18 -3.73
N ARG A 5 51.74 -2.67 -3.23
CA ARG A 5 50.48 -3.42 -3.22
C ARG A 5 49.92 -3.44 -4.65
N HIS A 6 49.72 -4.62 -5.21
CA HIS A 6 49.13 -4.78 -6.53
C HIS A 6 47.77 -4.08 -6.61
N PRO A 7 47.43 -3.43 -7.75
CA PRO A 7 46.09 -2.93 -7.99
C PRO A 7 45.13 -4.12 -8.06
N CYS A 8 44.38 -4.36 -7.00
CA CYS A 8 43.31 -5.37 -7.06
C CYS A 8 42.32 -4.95 -8.15
N HIS A 9 42.18 -5.79 -9.18
CA HIS A 9 41.08 -5.68 -10.14
C HIS A 9 39.75 -5.81 -9.38
N ARG A 10 39.16 -4.67 -9.00
CA ARG A 10 37.82 -4.64 -8.39
C ARG A 10 36.85 -5.22 -9.41
N ARG A 11 36.30 -6.39 -9.11
CA ARG A 11 35.16 -6.94 -9.83
C ARG A 11 34.06 -5.86 -9.84
N PRO A 12 33.42 -5.57 -10.98
CA PRO A 12 32.22 -4.75 -11.00
C PRO A 12 31.22 -5.33 -10.00
N GLY A 13 30.79 -4.52 -9.02
CA GLY A 13 29.78 -4.96 -8.05
C GLY A 13 28.49 -5.29 -8.80
N LEU A 14 27.92 -6.46 -8.54
CA LEU A 14 26.59 -6.77 -9.09
C LEU A 14 25.58 -5.73 -8.56
N PRO A 15 24.69 -5.22 -9.41
CA PRO A 15 23.60 -4.37 -8.94
C PRO A 15 22.74 -5.13 -7.93
N HIS A 16 22.35 -4.44 -6.86
CA HIS A 16 21.49 -5.01 -5.84
C HIS A 16 20.12 -5.35 -6.45
N PRO A 17 19.51 -6.51 -6.12
CA PRO A 17 18.16 -6.82 -6.57
C PRO A 17 17.17 -5.76 -6.07
N PRO A 18 16.10 -5.49 -6.84
CA PRO A 18 15.09 -4.53 -6.44
C PRO A 18 14.41 -4.97 -5.14
N ALA A 19 13.97 -3.98 -4.35
CA ALA A 19 13.23 -4.23 -3.12
C ALA A 19 11.96 -5.04 -3.39
N ALA A 20 11.60 -5.93 -2.44
CA ALA A 20 10.39 -6.72 -2.53
C ALA A 20 9.14 -5.82 -2.56
N ARG A 21 8.09 -6.27 -3.27
CA ARG A 21 6.82 -5.55 -3.33
C ARG A 21 6.23 -5.41 -1.91
N PRO A 22 5.60 -4.26 -1.59
CA PRO A 22 4.98 -4.08 -0.29
C PRO A 22 3.95 -5.17 0.03
N LYS A 23 3.92 -5.59 1.30
CA LYS A 23 3.04 -6.67 1.77
C LYS A 23 1.56 -6.28 1.80
N SER A 24 1.24 -4.98 1.88
CA SER A 24 -0.13 -4.49 1.84
C SER A 24 -0.44 -3.82 0.50
N PRO A 25 -1.64 -4.05 -0.07
CA PRO A 25 -2.08 -3.35 -1.28
C PRO A 25 -2.28 -1.84 -1.05
N HIS A 26 -2.30 -1.40 0.21
CA HIS A 26 -2.45 0.00 0.63
C HIS A 26 -1.10 0.67 0.95
N ALA A 27 0.03 -0.03 0.76
CA ALA A 27 1.35 0.59 0.91
C ALA A 27 1.65 1.43 -0.34
N GLY A 28 1.90 2.72 -0.13
CA GLY A 28 2.09 3.71 -1.21
C GLY A 28 0.91 4.64 -1.43
N LEU A 29 -0.14 4.57 -0.58
CA LEU A 29 -1.22 5.54 -0.62
C LEU A 29 -0.74 6.92 -0.15
N THR A 30 -1.15 7.96 -0.86
CA THR A 30 -1.00 9.34 -0.40
C THR A 30 -1.98 9.60 0.75
N LEU A 31 -1.71 10.63 1.55
CA LEU A 31 -2.60 11.04 2.65
C LEU A 31 -4.07 11.15 2.21
N TYR A 32 -4.32 11.74 1.05
CA TYR A 32 -5.68 11.91 0.52
C TYR A 32 -6.33 10.60 0.10
N GLN A 33 -5.57 9.66 -0.46
CA GLN A 33 -6.09 8.33 -0.79
C GLN A 33 -6.44 7.55 0.47
N VAL A 34 -5.69 7.71 1.57
CA VAL A 34 -6.04 7.13 2.87
C VAL A 34 -7.34 7.74 3.40
N LEU A 35 -7.51 9.06 3.29
CA LEU A 35 -8.75 9.73 3.70
C LEU A 35 -9.97 9.30 2.88
N ASP A 36 -9.80 9.02 1.59
CA ASP A 36 -10.89 8.56 0.72
C ASP A 36 -11.36 7.16 1.14
N VAL A 37 -10.43 6.21 1.32
CA VAL A 37 -10.73 4.85 1.80
C VAL A 37 -11.37 4.88 3.19
N LEU A 38 -10.86 5.73 4.09
CA LEU A 38 -11.41 5.86 5.44
C LEU A 38 -12.83 6.41 5.40
N GLN A 39 -13.09 7.40 4.56
CA GLN A 39 -14.44 7.93 4.39
C GLN A 39 -15.40 6.87 3.83
N ASP A 40 -14.99 6.07 2.87
CA ASP A 40 -15.83 4.99 2.34
C ASP A 40 -16.15 3.93 3.39
N LEU A 41 -15.17 3.54 4.20
CA LEU A 41 -15.38 2.63 5.33
C LEU A 41 -16.35 3.24 6.36
N LEU A 42 -16.16 4.51 6.70
CA LEU A 42 -17.05 5.21 7.62
C LEU A 42 -18.46 5.32 7.05
N ARG A 43 -18.63 5.58 5.75
CA ARG A 43 -19.94 5.65 5.06
C ARG A 43 -20.66 4.31 5.01
N CYS A 44 -19.91 3.23 4.75
CA CYS A 44 -20.43 1.87 4.87
C CYS A 44 -20.89 1.58 6.30
N TRP A 45 -20.15 2.08 7.29
CA TRP A 45 -20.43 1.81 8.70
C TRP A 45 -21.55 2.68 9.29
N THR A 46 -21.61 3.97 8.96
CA THR A 46 -22.70 4.87 9.37
C THR A 46 -24.01 4.54 8.68
N GLY A 47 -23.95 3.76 7.58
CA GLY A 47 -25.13 3.32 6.86
C GLY A 47 -25.88 4.51 6.27
N THR A 48 -25.20 5.57 5.82
CA THR A 48 -25.80 6.76 5.22
C THR A 48 -25.13 7.14 3.89
N CYS A 49 -25.94 7.49 2.89
CA CYS A 49 -25.51 8.00 1.58
C CYS A 49 -25.01 9.43 1.71
N THR A 50 -23.81 9.77 1.23
CA THR A 50 -23.27 11.15 1.33
C THR A 50 -23.85 12.13 0.33
N THR A 51 -24.31 11.65 -0.83
CA THR A 51 -24.97 12.50 -1.84
C THR A 51 -26.36 12.92 -1.39
N CYS A 52 -27.01 12.10 -0.58
CA CYS A 52 -28.43 12.22 -0.29
C CYS A 52 -28.78 12.28 1.19
N GLY A 53 -27.80 12.09 2.09
CA GLY A 53 -27.95 12.10 3.56
C GLY A 53 -28.83 10.98 4.11
N ARG A 54 -29.34 10.07 3.27
CA ARG A 54 -30.33 9.07 3.67
C ARG A 54 -29.67 7.83 4.24
N PRO A 55 -30.28 7.20 5.26
CA PRO A 55 -29.83 5.90 5.71
C PRO A 55 -29.95 4.90 4.56
N LEU A 56 -28.82 4.28 4.21
CA LEU A 56 -28.74 3.11 3.35
C LEU A 56 -29.55 2.02 4.05
N THR A 57 -30.73 1.71 3.53
CA THR A 57 -31.50 0.58 4.01
C THR A 57 -30.59 -0.63 3.89
N THR A 58 -30.17 -1.20 5.03
CA THR A 58 -29.37 -2.42 5.05
C THR A 58 -30.25 -3.55 4.52
N ARG A 59 -30.34 -3.66 3.20
CA ARG A 59 -30.85 -4.86 2.57
C ARG A 59 -29.74 -5.87 2.77
N ARG A 60 -29.79 -6.51 3.93
CA ARG A 60 -28.98 -7.64 4.35
C ARG A 60 -28.92 -8.59 3.15
N ILE A 61 -27.83 -8.55 2.39
CA ILE A 61 -27.56 -9.58 1.40
C ILE A 61 -27.28 -10.79 2.25
N ARG A 62 -28.32 -11.60 2.49
CA ARG A 62 -28.12 -12.95 3.02
C ARG A 62 -27.19 -13.64 2.01
N PRO A 63 -26.03 -14.17 2.42
CA PRO A 63 -25.34 -15.11 1.57
C PRO A 63 -26.31 -16.26 1.33
N ARG A 64 -26.65 -16.50 0.05
CA ARG A 64 -27.23 -17.77 -0.35
C ARG A 64 -26.12 -18.79 -0.14
N THR A 65 -26.33 -19.64 0.88
CA THR A 65 -25.67 -20.94 1.06
C THR A 65 -25.55 -21.67 -0.26
#